data_AF-A0A7Y9KEM1-F1
#
_entry.id   AF-A0A7Y9KEM1-F1
#
_cell.length_a   1.000
_cell.length_b   1.000
_cell.length_c   1.000
_cell.angle_alpha   90.00
_cell.angle_beta   90.00
_cell.angle_gamma   90.00
#
_symmetry.space_group_name_H-M   'P 1'
#
loop_
_entity.id
_entity.type
_entity.pdbx_description
1 polymer ?
#
loop_
_entity_poly.entity_id
_entity_poly.type
_entity_poly.pdbx_seq_one_letter_code
_entity_poly.pdbx_strand_id
1 'polypeptide(L)'
;MTAREDAGALVRQMQECFNTRRFDEAAALHTPDFFSHPLGAGFEAGQAAWRVLVARFPDMRVVARDVLVDGDRAAVRSTVEGLALPDDAAPPELFEIFRIEDGRFAEMWGASTGFPTSASPEDLLT
;
A
#
# COMPACT_ATOMS: atom_id res chain seq x y z
N MET A 1 -5.68 -10.92 21.38
CA MET A 1 -6.19 -10.18 20.20
C MET A 1 -6.67 -11.21 19.21
N THR A 2 -7.72 -10.91 18.47
CA THR A 2 -8.28 -11.80 17.45
C THR A 2 -7.52 -11.64 16.13
N ALA A 3 -7.49 -12.67 15.28
CA ALA A 3 -6.85 -12.63 13.96
C ALA A 3 -7.29 -11.42 13.09
N ARG A 4 -8.53 -10.96 13.29
CA ARG A 4 -9.08 -9.76 12.65
C ARG A 4 -8.43 -8.46 13.13
N GLU A 5 -8.24 -8.34 14.45
CA GLU A 5 -7.55 -7.18 15.04
C GLU A 5 -6.09 -7.14 14.58
N ASP A 6 -5.45 -8.30 14.48
CA ASP A 6 -4.06 -8.45 14.05
C ASP A 6 -3.88 -8.06 12.57
N ALA A 7 -4.76 -8.51 11.66
CA ALA A 7 -4.74 -8.14 10.25
C ALA A 7 -4.94 -6.64 10.03
N GLY A 8 -5.90 -6.03 10.75
CA GLY A 8 -6.11 -4.59 10.66
C GLY A 8 -4.94 -3.77 11.23
N ALA A 9 -4.29 -4.25 12.28
CA ALA A 9 -3.09 -3.64 12.83
C ALA A 9 -1.91 -3.73 11.84
N LEU A 10 -1.75 -4.88 11.17
CA LEU A 10 -0.71 -5.11 10.18
C LEU A 10 -0.81 -4.13 8.99
N VAL A 11 -2.01 -3.91 8.45
CA VAL A 11 -2.27 -2.90 7.39
C VAL A 11 -1.86 -1.51 7.85
N ARG A 12 -2.30 -1.09 9.04
CA ARG A 12 -1.95 0.23 9.58
C ARG A 12 -0.46 0.37 9.82
N GLN A 13 0.22 -0.68 10.26
CA GLN A 13 1.67 -0.69 10.44
C GLN A 13 2.41 -0.53 9.11
N MET A 14 1.97 -1.18 8.04
CA MET A 14 2.54 -1.00 6.70
C MET A 14 2.39 0.45 6.21
N GLN A 15 1.19 1.02 6.34
CA GLN A 15 0.92 2.41 5.96
C GLN A 15 1.75 3.38 6.80
N GLU A 16 1.92 3.11 8.10
CA GLU A 16 2.77 3.90 8.99
C GLU A 16 4.24 3.84 8.54
N CYS A 17 4.77 2.67 8.20
CA CYS A 17 6.11 2.55 7.61
C CYS A 17 6.24 3.37 6.33
N PHE A 18 5.23 3.34 5.44
CA PHE A 18 5.23 4.17 4.23
C PHE A 18 5.21 5.67 4.58
N ASN A 19 4.28 6.11 5.44
CA ASN A 19 4.05 7.50 5.79
C ASN A 19 5.19 8.14 6.60
N THR A 20 5.97 7.32 7.33
CA THR A 20 7.16 7.75 8.10
C THR A 20 8.48 7.43 7.40
N ARG A 21 8.42 6.94 6.16
CA ARG A 21 9.59 6.58 5.35
C ARG A 21 10.47 5.49 5.97
N ARG A 22 9.93 4.70 6.90
CA ARG A 22 10.58 3.53 7.52
C ARG A 22 10.44 2.30 6.62
N PHE A 23 10.86 2.42 5.37
CA PHE A 23 10.64 1.39 4.36
C PHE A 23 11.37 0.08 4.67
N ASP A 24 12.52 0.14 5.33
CA ASP A 24 13.29 -1.05 5.70
C ASP A 24 12.59 -1.86 6.80
N GLU A 25 11.83 -1.21 7.68
CA GLU A 25 11.00 -1.87 8.69
C GLU A 25 9.79 -2.60 8.07
N ALA A 26 9.28 -2.09 6.94
CA ALA A 26 8.15 -2.72 6.24
C ALA A 26 8.50 -4.09 5.65
N ALA A 27 9.78 -4.38 5.37
CA ALA A 27 10.19 -5.67 4.85
C ALA A 27 9.87 -6.82 5.82
N ALA A 28 9.94 -6.57 7.13
CA ALA A 28 9.61 -7.56 8.15
C ALA A 28 8.11 -7.91 8.21
N LEU A 29 7.25 -7.05 7.64
CA LEU A 29 5.79 -7.27 7.56
C LEU A 29 5.40 -8.22 6.43
N HIS A 30 6.33 -8.56 5.55
CA HIS A 30 6.10 -9.38 4.37
C HIS A 30 6.76 -10.75 4.55
N THR A 31 6.16 -11.80 3.98
CA THR A 31 6.81 -13.11 3.90
C THR A 31 7.98 -13.05 2.90
N PRO A 32 8.98 -13.93 3.01
CA PRO A 32 10.10 -13.97 2.06
C PRO A 32 9.67 -14.24 0.61
N ASP A 33 8.52 -14.90 0.43
CA ASP A 33 7.90 -15.26 -0.85
C ASP A 33 6.72 -14.34 -1.23
N PHE A 34 6.60 -13.18 -0.58
CA PHE A 34 5.54 -12.23 -0.88
C PHE A 34 5.51 -11.88 -2.37
N PHE A 35 4.30 -11.84 -2.95
CA PHE A 35 4.10 -11.47 -4.34
C PHE A 35 3.09 -10.34 -4.51
N SER A 36 3.47 -9.32 -5.28
CA SER A 36 2.58 -8.23 -5.69
C SER A 36 2.18 -8.41 -7.15
N HIS A 37 0.88 -8.60 -7.39
CA HIS A 37 0.34 -8.74 -8.74
C HIS A 37 0.51 -7.48 -9.60
N PRO A 38 0.28 -6.25 -9.09
CA PRO A 38 0.55 -5.03 -9.86
C PRO A 38 2.02 -4.86 -10.27
N LEU A 39 2.97 -5.34 -9.45
CA LEU A 39 4.40 -5.24 -9.72
C LEU A 39 4.96 -6.43 -10.51
N GLY A 40 4.25 -7.56 -10.54
CA GLY A 40 4.78 -8.84 -11.01
C GLY A 40 6.02 -9.30 -10.23
N ALA A 41 6.21 -8.84 -9.00
CA ALA A 41 7.45 -8.97 -8.24
C ALA A 41 7.21 -8.98 -6.71
N GLY A 42 8.27 -9.27 -5.95
CA GLY A 42 8.23 -9.29 -4.48
C GLY A 42 8.38 -7.91 -3.83
N PHE A 43 8.43 -7.90 -2.49
CA PHE A 43 8.34 -6.65 -1.71
C PHE A 43 9.51 -5.70 -1.97
N GLU A 44 10.71 -6.21 -2.28
CA GLU A 44 11.87 -5.37 -2.62
C GLU A 44 11.59 -4.41 -3.79
N ALA A 45 10.89 -4.88 -4.82
CA ALA A 45 10.48 -4.04 -5.95
C ALA A 45 9.48 -2.96 -5.50
N GLY A 46 8.52 -3.31 -4.64
CA GLY A 46 7.58 -2.36 -4.05
C GLY A 46 8.27 -1.32 -3.18
N GLN A 47 9.27 -1.73 -2.40
CA GLN A 47 10.09 -0.84 -1.60
C GLN A 47 10.89 0.15 -2.45
N ALA A 48 11.43 -0.29 -3.59
CA ALA A 48 12.08 0.58 -4.57
C ALA A 48 11.08 1.57 -5.19
N ALA A 49 9.89 1.10 -5.58
CA ALA A 49 8.82 1.95 -6.10
C ALA A 49 8.38 3.02 -5.08
N TRP A 50 8.27 2.65 -3.79
CA TRP A 50 7.98 3.61 -2.72
C TRP A 50 9.03 4.71 -2.63
N ARG A 51 10.32 4.38 -2.75
CA ARG A 51 11.41 5.40 -2.75
C ARG A 51 11.28 6.36 -3.91
N VAL A 52 10.98 5.86 -5.11
CA VAL A 52 10.76 6.70 -6.31
C VAL A 52 9.54 7.61 -6.13
N LEU A 53 8.43 7.06 -5.63
CA LEU A 53 7.19 7.79 -5.36
C LEU A 53 7.41 8.97 -4.41
N VAL A 54 8.02 8.74 -3.25
CA VAL A 54 8.17 9.79 -2.23
C VAL A 54 9.27 10.79 -2.58
N ALA A 55 10.25 10.42 -3.41
CA ALA A 55 11.20 11.38 -3.96
C ALA A 55 10.50 12.39 -4.87
N ARG A 56 9.46 11.95 -5.58
CA ARG A 56 8.65 12.80 -6.47
C ARG A 56 7.55 13.55 -5.73
N PHE A 57 6.93 12.93 -4.73
CA PHE A 57 5.84 13.49 -3.93
C PHE A 57 6.21 13.39 -2.44
N PRO A 58 7.04 14.32 -1.92
CA PRO A 58 7.56 14.25 -0.55
C PRO A 58 6.48 14.22 0.52
N ASP A 59 5.38 14.92 0.28
CA ASP A 59 4.24 15.03 1.18
C ASP A 59 3.23 13.88 1.03
N MET A 60 3.48 12.92 0.13
CA MET A 60 2.55 11.82 -0.15
C MET A 60 2.29 10.98 1.09
N ARG A 61 1.01 10.77 1.40
CA ARG A 61 0.56 9.90 2.49
C ARG A 61 -0.53 8.96 2.01
N VAL A 62 -0.58 7.77 2.58
CA VAL A 62 -1.65 6.78 2.37
C VAL A 62 -2.43 6.62 3.66
N VAL A 63 -3.75 6.81 3.59
CA VAL A 63 -4.63 6.80 4.76
C VAL A 63 -5.74 5.77 4.52
N ALA A 64 -5.73 4.66 5.27
CA ALA A 64 -6.83 3.71 5.25
C ALA A 64 -8.15 4.38 5.65
N ARG A 65 -9.17 4.20 4.80
CA ARG A 65 -10.56 4.60 5.06
C ARG A 65 -11.38 3.42 5.53
N ASP A 66 -11.22 2.28 4.86
CA ASP A 66 -11.89 1.03 5.20
C ASP A 66 -10.88 -0.11 5.30
N VAL A 67 -11.05 -0.95 6.32
CA VAL A 67 -10.32 -2.21 6.46
C VAL A 67 -11.32 -3.32 6.76
N LEU A 68 -11.48 -4.23 5.82
CA LEU A 68 -12.38 -5.38 5.89
C LEU A 68 -11.55 -6.63 5.99
N VAL A 69 -11.83 -7.49 6.97
CA VAL A 69 -11.09 -8.74 7.16
C VAL A 69 -12.06 -9.91 7.05
N ASP A 70 -11.66 -10.88 6.23
CA ASP A 70 -12.36 -12.14 6.04
C ASP A 70 -11.33 -13.28 5.96
N GLY A 71 -11.36 -14.17 6.96
CA GLY A 71 -10.38 -15.25 7.09
C GLY A 71 -8.93 -14.75 7.11
N ASP A 72 -8.16 -15.22 6.12
CA ASP A 72 -6.76 -14.90 5.88
C ASP A 72 -6.54 -13.66 5.00
N ARG A 73 -7.60 -12.91 4.67
CA ARG A 73 -7.52 -11.76 3.77
C ARG A 73 -7.96 -10.46 4.43
N ALA A 74 -7.27 -9.38 4.06
CA ALA A 74 -7.64 -8.02 4.39
C ALA A 74 -7.83 -7.20 3.11
N ALA A 75 -9.04 -6.67 2.90
CA ALA A 75 -9.32 -5.68 1.86
C ALA A 75 -9.25 -4.28 2.46
N VAL A 76 -8.56 -3.38 1.77
CA VAL A 76 -8.27 -2.02 2.24
C VAL A 76 -8.65 -1.04 1.15
N ARG A 77 -9.47 -0.05 1.50
CA ARG A 77 -9.62 1.17 0.70
C ARG A 77 -8.86 2.28 1.38
N SER A 78 -7.94 2.92 0.66
CA SER A 78 -7.13 4.02 1.17
C SER A 78 -7.28 5.25 0.30
N THR A 79 -7.24 6.42 0.92
CA THR A 79 -7.06 7.69 0.20
C THR A 79 -5.58 8.04 0.16
N VAL A 80 -5.12 8.59 -0.96
CA VAL A 80 -3.79 9.18 -1.08
C VAL A 80 -3.88 10.70 -0.96
N GLU A 81 -3.07 11.24 -0.06
CA GLU A 81 -2.96 12.66 0.24
C GLU A 81 -1.58 13.17 -0.16
N GLY A 82 -1.39 14.49 -0.23
CA GLY A 82 -0.08 15.11 -0.50
C GLY A 82 0.38 15.03 -1.97
N LEU A 83 -0.53 14.74 -2.89
CA LEU A 83 -0.31 14.97 -4.32
C LEU A 83 -0.72 16.41 -4.67
N ALA A 84 0.06 17.07 -5.53
CA ALA A 84 -0.28 18.39 -6.06
C ALA A 84 -1.37 18.25 -7.13
N LEU A 85 -2.63 18.18 -6.68
CA LEU A 85 -3.81 18.02 -7.52
C LEU A 85 -4.52 19.37 -7.71
N PRO A 86 -5.33 19.53 -8.78
CA PRO A 86 -6.26 20.65 -8.89
C PRO A 86 -7.23 20.73 -7.71
N ASP A 87 -7.67 21.93 -7.34
CA ASP A 87 -8.51 22.16 -6.16
C ASP A 87 -9.88 21.44 -6.20
N ASP A 88 -10.37 21.12 -7.39
CA ASP A 88 -11.64 20.42 -7.63
C ASP A 88 -11.49 18.91 -7.87
N ALA A 89 -10.26 18.40 -7.85
CA ALA A 89 -10.00 16.98 -8.06
C ALA A 89 -10.37 16.16 -6.82
N ALA A 90 -11.04 15.03 -7.05
CA ALA A 90 -11.23 14.04 -5.99
C ALA A 90 -9.87 13.45 -5.58
N PRO A 91 -9.64 13.20 -4.27
CA PRO A 91 -8.43 12.51 -3.82
C PRO A 91 -8.31 11.12 -4.46
N PRO A 92 -7.12 10.70 -4.91
CA PRO A 92 -6.90 9.37 -5.43
C PRO A 92 -7.21 8.31 -4.38
N GLU A 93 -7.74 7.18 -4.83
CA GLU A 93 -8.01 6.03 -3.99
C GLU A 93 -7.18 4.82 -4.42
N LEU A 94 -6.78 4.03 -3.42
CA LEU A 94 -6.17 2.71 -3.58
C LEU A 94 -7.13 1.65 -3.04
N PHE A 95 -7.25 0.56 -3.78
CA PHE A 95 -8.02 -0.61 -3.40
C PHE A 95 -7.09 -1.80 -3.42
N GLU A 96 -6.83 -2.37 -2.24
CA GLU A 96 -5.85 -3.42 -2.08
C GLU A 96 -6.50 -4.61 -1.38
N ILE A 97 -6.16 -5.82 -1.81
CA ILE A 97 -6.48 -7.05 -1.10
C ILE A 97 -5.16 -7.72 -0.77
N PHE A 98 -4.97 -8.03 0.51
CA PHE A 98 -3.81 -8.74 1.01
C PHE A 98 -4.20 -10.13 1.48
N ARG A 99 -3.43 -11.15 1.09
CA ARG A 99 -3.41 -12.45 1.78
C ARG A 99 -2.37 -12.39 2.90
N ILE A 100 -2.73 -12.88 4.07
CA ILE A 100 -1.92 -12.87 5.29
C ILE A 100 -1.60 -14.30 5.70
N GLU A 101 -0.34 -14.56 5.98
CA GLU A 101 0.18 -15.85 6.42
C GLU A 101 1.13 -15.63 7.59
N ASP A 102 0.89 -16.34 8.70
CA ASP A 102 1.65 -16.20 9.95
C ASP A 102 1.85 -14.74 10.40
N GLY A 103 0.79 -13.93 10.26
CA GLY A 103 0.80 -12.52 10.65
C GLY A 103 1.58 -11.59 9.73
N ARG A 104 1.93 -12.03 8.51
CA ARG A 104 2.66 -11.24 7.51
C ARG A 104 1.93 -11.24 6.17
N PHE A 105 2.15 -10.21 5.36
CA PHE A 105 1.65 -10.15 4.00
C PHE A 105 2.36 -11.16 3.12
N ALA A 106 1.58 -12.02 2.47
CA ALA A 106 2.10 -13.06 1.59
C ALA A 106 1.72 -12.84 0.12
N GLU A 107 0.68 -12.06 -0.15
CA GLU A 107 0.27 -11.74 -1.52
C GLU A 107 -0.57 -10.48 -1.56
N MET A 108 -0.50 -9.70 -2.64
CA MET A 108 -1.37 -8.55 -2.84
C MET A 108 -1.95 -8.42 -4.25
N TRP A 109 -3.20 -7.96 -4.31
CA TRP A 109 -3.84 -7.45 -5.52
C TRP A 109 -4.19 -5.98 -5.28
N GLY A 110 -4.09 -5.17 -6.34
CA GLY A 110 -4.28 -3.74 -6.22
C GLY A 110 -4.96 -3.15 -7.44
N ALA A 111 -5.74 -2.10 -7.21
CA ALA A 111 -6.23 -1.19 -8.23
C ALA A 111 -6.22 0.24 -7.67
N SER A 112 -6.20 1.22 -8.56
CA SER A 112 -6.18 2.63 -8.16
C SER A 112 -7.15 3.46 -9.01
N THR A 113 -7.61 4.58 -8.47
CA THR A 113 -8.43 5.56 -9.19
C THR A 113 -8.00 6.98 -8.82
N GLY A 114 -8.26 7.94 -9.71
CA GLY A 114 -8.04 9.38 -9.42
C GLY A 114 -6.57 9.82 -9.38
N PHE A 115 -5.60 8.93 -9.64
CA PHE A 115 -4.22 9.35 -9.83
C PHE A 115 -4.08 10.13 -11.14
N PRO A 116 -3.33 11.23 -11.16
CA PRO A 116 -2.97 11.85 -12.43
C PRO A 116 -2.11 10.88 -13.23
N THR A 117 -2.23 10.87 -14.56
CA THR A 117 -1.51 9.96 -15.48
C THR A 117 0.01 9.94 -15.28
N SER A 118 0.56 10.97 -14.65
CA SER A 118 1.99 11.03 -14.35
C SER A 118 2.36 10.41 -13.00
N ALA A 119 1.42 10.05 -12.13
CA ALA A 119 1.66 9.63 -10.74
C ALA A 119 0.97 8.32 -10.37
N SER A 120 0.34 7.63 -11.32
CA SER A 120 -0.29 6.35 -11.05
C SER A 120 0.78 5.33 -10.60
N PRO A 121 0.50 4.47 -9.60
CA PRO A 121 1.46 3.44 -9.17
C PRO A 121 1.85 2.48 -10.30
N GLU A 122 0.93 2.26 -11.24
CA GLU A 122 1.08 1.42 -12.44
C GLU A 122 1.99 2.03 -13.51
N ASP A 123 1.95 3.35 -13.74
CA ASP A 123 2.79 4.04 -14.74
C ASP A 123 4.23 4.30 -14.25
N LEU A 124 4.51 4.16 -12.94
CA LEU A 124 5.86 4.32 -12.39
C LEU A 124 6.73 3.07 -12.53
N LEU A 125 6.17 2.00 -13.08
CA LEU A 125 6.79 0.68 -13.21
C LEU A 125 7.12 0.31 -14.67
N THR A 126 6.76 1.17 -15.62
CA THR A 126 7.08 1.08 -17.05
C THR A 126 8.16 2.09 -17.43
#